data_AF-A0A7X6SRB9-F1
#
_entry.id   AF-A0A7X6SRB9-F1
#
_cell.length_a   1.000
_cell.length_b   1.000
_cell.length_c   1.000
_cell.angle_alpha   90.00
_cell.angle_beta   90.00
_cell.angle_gamma   90.00
#
_symmetry.space_group_name_H-M   'P 1'
#
loop_
_entity.id
_entity.type
_entity.pdbx_description
1 polymer ?
#
loop_
_entity_poly.entity_id
_entity_poly.type
_entity_poly.pdbx_seq_one_letter_code
_entity_poly.pdbx_strand_id
1 'polypeptide(L)' 'MEKKKAYGSKRKTWLRIYALKFGEDKYLITGGTIKLTDNISEREHTRKELRKLENCKKFIIDEGIVDEDGIIELLEL' A
#
# COMPACT_ATOMS: atom_id res chain seq x y z
N MET A 1 6.74 -8.89 -4.58
CA MET A 1 5.75 -7.89 -4.11
C MET A 1 5.55 -6.74 -5.08
N GLU A 2 4.31 -6.50 -5.47
CA GLU A 2 3.93 -5.43 -6.40
C GLU A 2 3.12 -4.33 -5.68
N LYS A 3 3.37 -3.06 -5.99
CA LYS A 3 2.58 -1.94 -5.45
C LYS A 3 1.27 -1.82 -6.21
N LYS A 4 0.16 -1.78 -5.49
CA LYS A 4 -1.19 -1.63 -6.05
C LYS A 4 -1.89 -0.41 -5.47
N LYS A 5 -2.82 0.12 -6.24
CA LYS A 5 -3.72 1.21 -5.84
C LYS A 5 -5.14 0.93 -6.29
N ALA A 6 -6.11 1.28 -5.46
CA ALA A 6 -7.52 1.10 -5.74
C ALA A 6 -8.30 2.43 -5.62
N TYR A 7 -9.46 2.47 -6.28
CA TYR A 7 -10.35 3.62 -6.41
C TYR A 7 -11.76 3.20 -6.00
N GLY A 8 -12.63 4.17 -5.66
CA GLY A 8 -14.05 3.87 -5.47
C GLY A 8 -14.68 3.25 -6.72
N SER A 9 -15.34 2.09 -6.55
CA SER A 9 -15.91 1.31 -7.66
C SER A 9 -17.30 1.77 -8.09
N LYS A 10 -18.15 2.20 -7.13
CA LYS A 10 -19.54 2.61 -7.42
C LYS A 10 -19.66 4.03 -7.97
N ARG A 11 -18.75 4.93 -7.57
CA ARG A 11 -18.72 6.34 -7.99
C ARG A 11 -17.28 6.79 -8.05
N LYS A 12 -16.97 7.75 -8.94
CA LYS A 12 -15.66 8.42 -8.93
C LYS A 12 -15.49 9.13 -7.60
N THR A 13 -14.69 8.56 -6.72
CA THR A 13 -14.29 9.18 -5.45
C THR A 13 -12.86 9.67 -5.54
N TRP A 14 -12.53 10.66 -4.72
CA TRP A 14 -11.16 11.10 -4.50
C TRP A 14 -10.38 10.17 -3.55
N LEU A 15 -11.03 9.14 -3.02
CA LEU A 15 -10.40 8.16 -2.15
C LEU A 15 -9.46 7.27 -2.97
N ARG A 16 -8.26 7.05 -2.42
CA ARG A 16 -7.28 6.11 -2.94
C ARG A 16 -6.75 5.25 -1.81
N ILE A 17 -6.69 3.94 -2.06
CA ILE A 17 -6.09 2.97 -1.15
C ILE A 17 -4.77 2.51 -1.78
N TYR A 18 -3.72 2.40 -0.97
CA TYR A 18 -2.41 1.87 -1.36
C TYR A 18 -2.16 0.55 -0.68
N ALA A 19 -1.61 -0.40 -1.43
CA ALA A 19 -1.35 -1.74 -0.94
C ALA A 19 -0.13 -2.38 -1.60
N LEU A 20 0.42 -3.40 -0.95
CA LEU A 20 1.36 -4.36 -1.54
C LEU A 20 0.61 -5.65 -1.86
N LYS A 21 0.69 -6.12 -3.10
CA LYS A 21 0.27 -7.47 -3.46
C LYS A 21 1.38 -8.44 -3.08
N PHE A 22 1.06 -9.40 -2.23
CA PHE A 22 1.99 -10.41 -1.72
C PHE A 22 1.56 -11.85 -2.07
N GLY A 23 0.37 -12.04 -2.62
CA GLY A 23 -0.11 -13.36 -3.04
C GLY A 23 -1.24 -13.31 -4.06
N GLU A 24 -1.82 -14.47 -4.38
CA GLU A 24 -3.05 -14.53 -5.18
C GLU A 24 -4.21 -13.92 -4.37
N ASP A 25 -4.77 -12.83 -4.89
CA ASP A 25 -5.82 -12.03 -4.24
C ASP A 25 -5.55 -11.54 -2.80
N LYS A 26 -4.30 -11.58 -2.36
CA LYS A 26 -3.85 -11.10 -1.05
C LYS A 26 -3.13 -9.76 -1.16
N TYR A 27 -3.59 -8.80 -0.36
CA TYR A 27 -3.12 -7.41 -0.38
C TYR A 27 -2.90 -6.89 1.03
N LEU A 28 -1.71 -6.34 1.28
CA LEU A 28 -1.37 -5.66 2.52
C LEU A 28 -1.65 -4.17 2.35
N ILE A 29 -2.68 -3.66 3.05
CA ILE A 29 -3.05 -2.25 2.98
C ILE A 29 -2.07 -1.43 3.82
N THR A 30 -1.31 -0.55 3.17
CA THR A 30 -0.32 0.30 3.87
C THR A 30 -0.85 1.68 4.20
N GLY A 31 -1.97 2.08 3.58
CA GLY A 31 -2.53 3.40 3.79
C GLY A 31 -3.59 3.81 2.77
N GLY A 32 -4.08 5.03 2.95
CA GLY A 32 -5.16 5.59 2.15
C GLY A 32 -5.19 7.12 2.22
N THR A 33 -5.69 7.74 1.16
CA THR A 33 -5.69 9.20 1.06
C THR A 33 -6.86 9.74 0.25
N ILE A 34 -7.24 10.98 0.52
CA ILE A 34 -8.11 11.76 -0.36
C ILE A 34 -7.20 12.56 -1.30
N LYS A 35 -7.17 12.19 -2.58
CA LYS A 35 -6.41 12.87 -3.63
C LYS A 35 -7.31 13.86 -4.36
N LEU A 36 -7.18 15.13 -4.00
CA LEU A 36 -7.86 16.26 -4.63
C LEU A 36 -7.02 16.96 -5.71
N THR A 37 -5.80 16.52 -5.93
CA THR A 37 -4.84 17.11 -6.88
C THR A 37 -4.51 16.14 -8.01
N ASP A 38 -3.99 16.65 -9.13
CA ASP A 38 -3.60 15.83 -10.28
C ASP A 38 -2.31 15.05 -10.02
N ASN A 39 -1.30 15.67 -9.41
CA ASN A 39 -0.09 14.99 -8.98
C ASN A 39 -0.12 14.68 -7.49
N ILE A 40 0.33 13.48 -7.16
CA ILE A 40 0.43 12.97 -5.79
C ILE A 40 1.53 13.66 -4.98
N SER A 41 2.50 14.27 -5.67
CA SER A 41 3.59 15.04 -5.09
C SER A 41 3.17 16.44 -4.66
N GLU A 42 1.96 16.90 -4.99
CA GLU A 42 1.53 18.27 -4.68
C GLU A 42 1.17 18.46 -3.21
N ARG A 43 0.67 17.41 -2.53
CA ARG A 43 0.24 17.51 -1.13
C ARG A 43 1.11 16.66 -0.21
N GLU A 44 1.33 17.15 1.00
CA GLU A 44 2.16 16.47 1.98
C GLU A 44 1.54 15.15 2.45
N HIS A 45 0.23 15.13 2.69
CA HIS A 45 -0.48 13.92 3.14
C HIS A 45 -0.41 12.80 2.10
N THR A 46 -0.50 13.11 0.82
CA THR A 46 -0.37 12.11 -0.25
C THR A 46 1.06 11.58 -0.39
N ARG A 47 2.07 12.43 -0.19
CA ARG A 47 3.48 12.01 -0.12
C ARG A 47 3.75 11.10 1.08
N LYS A 48 3.13 11.36 2.24
CA LYS A 48 3.25 10.53 3.44
C LYS A 48 2.76 9.10 3.18
N GLU A 49 1.62 8.93 2.50
CA GLU A 49 1.11 7.59 2.17
C GLU A 49 2.04 6.81 1.22
N LEU A 50 2.67 7.49 0.25
CA LEU A 50 3.70 6.84 -0.59
C LEU A 50 4.90 6.40 0.24
N ARG A 51 5.37 7.23 1.18
CA ARG A 51 6.47 6.85 2.07
C ARG A 51 6.12 5.64 2.92
N LYS A 52 4.89 5.54 3.45
CA LYS A 52 4.43 4.35 4.18
C LYS A 52 4.49 3.10 3.31
N LEU A 53 4.03 3.20 2.06
CA LEU A 53 4.08 2.08 1.11
C LEU A 53 5.52 1.63 0.83
N GLU A 54 6.45 2.57 0.61
CA GLU A 54 7.87 2.25 0.42
C GLU A 54 8.50 1.65 1.67
N ASN A 55 8.25 2.25 2.84
CA ASN A 55 8.83 1.79 4.10
C ASN A 55 8.36 0.38 4.45
N CYS A 56 7.08 0.09 4.27
CA CYS A 56 6.53 -1.25 4.46
C CYS A 56 7.18 -2.26 3.49
N LYS A 57 7.30 -1.91 2.21
CA LYS A 57 7.99 -2.75 1.23
C LYS A 57 9.43 -3.02 1.64
N LYS A 58 10.15 -1.98 2.06
CA LYS A 58 11.55 -2.08 2.48
C LYS A 58 11.69 -2.98 3.71
N PHE A 59 10.85 -2.76 4.73
CA PHE A 59 10.84 -3.57 5.94
C PHE A 59 10.72 -5.06 5.63
N ILE A 60 9.73 -5.46 4.81
CA ILE A 60 9.51 -6.87 4.43
C ILE A 60 10.75 -7.46 3.74
N ILE A 61 11.41 -6.68 2.87
CA ILE A 61 12.63 -7.13 2.16
C ILE A 61 13.82 -7.25 3.14
N ASP A 62 13.97 -6.28 4.03
CA ASP A 62 15.07 -6.24 5.01
C ASP A 62 14.96 -7.40 6.01
N GLU A 63 13.73 -7.82 6.37
CA GLU A 63 13.45 -9.01 7.19
C GLU A 63 13.58 -10.34 6.42
N GLY A 64 13.86 -10.29 5.11
CA GLY A 64 14.05 -11.50 4.30
C GLY A 64 12.78 -12.29 4.00
N ILE A 65 11.60 -11.68 4.15
CA ILE A 65 10.31 -12.34 3.90
C ILE A 65 10.08 -12.43 2.38
N VAL A 66 10.01 -13.67 1.86
CA VAL A 66 9.96 -13.95 0.42
C VAL A 66 8.64 -14.55 -0.07
N ASP A 67 7.82 -15.08 0.83
CA ASP A 67 6.58 -15.80 0.51
C ASP A 67 5.37 -15.29 1.31
N GLU A 68 4.22 -15.88 1.03
CA GLU A 68 2.95 -15.53 1.67
C GLU A 68 2.93 -15.94 3.15
N ASP A 69 3.55 -17.07 3.49
CA ASP A 69 3.55 -17.62 4.85
C ASP A 69 4.33 -16.71 5.80
N GLY A 70 5.50 -16.22 5.40
CA GLY A 70 6.28 -15.27 6.20
C GLY A 70 5.57 -13.93 6.42
N ILE A 71 4.70 -13.50 5.48
CA ILE A 71 3.86 -12.31 5.67
C ILE A 71 2.75 -12.58 6.69
N ILE A 72 2.15 -13.76 6.66
CA ILE A 72 1.11 -14.16 7.61
C ILE A 72 1.69 -14.25 9.02
N GLU A 73 2.84 -14.92 9.17
CA GLU A 73 3.55 -15.04 10.44
C GLU A 73 3.90 -13.66 11.03
N LEU A 74 4.41 -12.73 10.20
CA LEU A 74 4.68 -11.35 10.62
C LEU A 74 3.44 -10.63 11.19
N LEU A 75 2.24 -10.91 10.67
CA LEU A 75 1.00 -10.24 11.07
C LEU A 75 0.30 -10.90 12.27
N GLU A 76 0.65 -12.14 12.60
CA GLU A 76 0.09 -12.89 13.72
C GLU A 76 0.86 -12.71 15.04
N LEU A 77 2.04 -12.07 14.99
CA LEU A 77 2.87 -11.67 16.13
C LEU A 77 2.36 -10.40 16.82
#